data_AF-A0A521G061-F1
#
_entry.id   AF-A0A521G061-F1
#
_cell.length_a   1.000
_cell.length_b   1.000
_cell.length_c   1.000
_cell.angle_alpha   90.00
_cell.angle_beta   90.00
_cell.angle_gamma   90.00
#
_symmetry.space_group_name_H-M   'P 1'
#
loop_
_entity.id
_entity.type
_entity.pdbx_description
1 polymer ?
#
loop_
_entity_poly.entity_id
_entity_poly.type
_entity_poly.pdbx_seq_one_letter_code
_entity_poly.pdbx_strand_id
1 'polypeptide(L)'
;MPEKTIQEKIAELLNVEFAPPLDADEVQALLKALPGYQAIVDDVSQLAQQHATTLHLTPAVLADLDQGLAAVKQLEPVELLLERLHQSIYHQRLQATSRCMEGLFSVSRRIREFENACPEIKEQAQYLFDFFKAFRPGPGKKEKSGGETGGE
;
A
#
# COMPACT_ATOMS: atom_id res chain seq x y z
N MET A 1 -23.71 26.55 -6.93
CA MET A 1 -23.02 25.46 -7.64
C MET A 1 -22.78 24.35 -6.63
N PRO A 2 -23.12 23.08 -6.92
CA PRO A 2 -22.92 22.01 -5.95
C PRO A 2 -21.43 21.90 -5.62
N GLU A 3 -21.11 21.75 -4.34
CA GLU A 3 -19.74 21.56 -3.89
C GLU A 3 -19.23 20.22 -4.42
N LYS A 4 -18.19 20.26 -5.25
CA LYS A 4 -17.52 19.04 -5.72
C LYS A 4 -17.04 18.23 -4.53
N THR A 5 -17.27 16.93 -4.57
CA THR A 5 -16.80 16.01 -3.52
C THR A 5 -15.27 16.04 -3.43
N ILE A 6 -14.70 15.67 -2.27
CA ILE A 6 -13.23 15.60 -2.11
C ILE A 6 -12.62 14.66 -3.15
N GLN A 7 -13.33 13.59 -3.49
CA GLN A 7 -12.94 12.64 -4.54
C GLN A 7 -12.85 13.34 -5.90
N GLU A 8 -13.89 14.05 -6.34
CA GLU A 8 -13.87 14.82 -7.60
C GLU A 8 -12.71 15.82 -7.68
N LYS A 9 -12.41 16.51 -6.58
CA LYS A 9 -11.26 17.45 -6.52
C LYS A 9 -9.92 16.74 -6.69
N ILE A 10 -9.77 15.53 -6.14
CA ILE A 10 -8.54 14.74 -6.27
C ILE A 10 -8.41 14.17 -7.69
N ALA A 11 -9.52 13.69 -8.28
CA ALA A 11 -9.57 13.26 -9.68
C ALA A 11 -9.17 14.39 -10.63
N GLU A 12 -9.71 15.59 -10.44
CA GLU A 12 -9.34 16.77 -11.23
C GLU A 12 -7.88 17.16 -11.06
N LEU A 13 -7.34 17.10 -9.84
CA LEU A 13 -5.94 17.42 -9.57
C LEU A 13 -4.98 16.44 -10.26
N LEU A 14 -5.33 15.16 -10.29
CA LEU A 14 -4.50 14.09 -10.83
C LEU A 14 -4.80 13.82 -12.32
N ASN A 15 -5.80 14.49 -12.89
CA ASN A 15 -6.31 14.25 -14.24
C ASN A 15 -6.66 12.77 -14.50
N VAL A 16 -7.37 12.16 -13.56
CA VAL A 16 -7.83 10.77 -13.60
C VAL A 16 -9.34 10.69 -13.41
N GLU A 17 -9.94 9.66 -14.00
CA GLU A 17 -11.35 9.36 -13.80
C GLU A 17 -11.52 8.28 -12.73
N PHE A 18 -12.56 8.41 -11.89
CA PHE A 18 -12.96 7.33 -10.98
C PHE A 18 -13.74 6.27 -11.76
N ALA A 19 -13.00 5.31 -12.31
CA ALA A 19 -13.58 4.14 -12.97
C ALA A 19 -14.05 3.08 -11.94
N PRO A 20 -15.09 2.30 -12.25
CA PRO A 20 -15.44 1.13 -11.44
C PRO A 20 -14.30 0.10 -11.46
N PRO A 21 -14.10 -0.66 -10.37
CA PRO A 21 -13.10 -1.72 -10.35
C PRO A 21 -13.46 -2.81 -11.35
N LEU A 22 -12.44 -3.37 -12.01
CA LEU A 22 -12.56 -4.57 -12.83
C LEU A 22 -12.84 -5.80 -11.96
N ASP A 23 -13.47 -6.81 -12.55
CA ASP A 23 -13.69 -8.07 -11.86
C ASP A 23 -12.36 -8.81 -11.66
N ALA A 24 -12.27 -9.60 -10.58
CA ALA A 24 -11.01 -10.28 -10.21
C ALA A 24 -10.48 -11.20 -11.34
N ASP A 25 -11.38 -11.83 -12.09
CA ASP A 25 -11.04 -12.71 -13.22
C ASP A 25 -10.45 -11.92 -14.39
N GLU A 26 -10.96 -10.71 -14.65
CA GLU A 26 -10.46 -9.80 -15.68
C GLU A 26 -9.05 -9.29 -15.34
N VAL A 27 -8.85 -8.85 -14.09
CA VAL A 27 -7.53 -8.44 -13.58
C VAL A 27 -6.54 -9.59 -13.71
N GLN A 28 -6.93 -10.80 -13.29
CA GLN A 28 -6.05 -11.95 -13.37
C GLN A 28 -5.70 -12.31 -14.83
N ALA A 29 -6.65 -12.17 -15.76
CA ALA A 29 -6.40 -12.39 -17.18
C ALA A 29 -5.36 -11.41 -17.75
N LEU A 30 -5.47 -10.13 -17.39
CA LEU A 30 -4.54 -9.08 -17.82
C LEU A 30 -3.12 -9.28 -17.23
N LEU A 31 -3.03 -9.81 -16.01
CA LEU A 31 -1.74 -10.09 -15.34
C LEU A 31 -1.10 -11.43 -15.77
N LYS A 32 -1.84 -12.37 -16.37
CA LYS A 32 -1.34 -13.69 -16.79
C LYS A 32 -0.40 -13.63 -18.01
N ALA A 33 -0.51 -12.61 -18.84
CA ALA A 33 0.28 -12.49 -20.07
C ALA A 33 1.69 -11.94 -19.76
N LEU A 34 2.66 -12.85 -19.63
CA LEU A 34 4.09 -12.55 -19.66
C LEU A 34 4.66 -12.97 -21.03
N PRO A 35 5.46 -12.14 -21.74
CA PRO A 35 5.98 -10.82 -21.38
C PRO A 35 4.87 -9.78 -21.25
N GLY A 36 5.06 -8.80 -20.34
CA GLY A 36 4.00 -7.88 -19.89
C GLY A 36 3.19 -7.32 -21.05
N TYR A 37 1.86 -7.38 -20.93
CA TYR A 37 0.89 -6.99 -21.96
C TYR A 37 1.27 -5.69 -22.70
N GLN A 38 1.78 -4.70 -21.97
CA GLN A 38 2.23 -3.42 -22.50
C GLN A 38 3.36 -3.52 -23.55
N ALA A 39 4.35 -4.40 -23.35
CA ALA A 39 5.42 -4.60 -24.32
C ALA A 39 4.88 -5.22 -25.63
N ILE A 40 3.96 -6.19 -25.52
CA ILE A 40 3.32 -6.79 -26.69
C ILE A 40 2.45 -5.75 -27.40
N VAL A 41 1.71 -4.91 -26.67
CA VAL A 41 0.85 -3.87 -27.26
C VAL A 41 1.67 -2.79 -27.95
N ASP A 42 2.80 -2.36 -27.40
CA ASP A 42 3.71 -1.41 -28.07
C ASP A 42 4.27 -2.01 -29.39
N ASP A 43 4.75 -3.26 -29.36
CA ASP A 43 5.26 -3.95 -30.55
C ASP A 43 4.17 -4.15 -31.61
N VAL A 44 2.97 -4.54 -31.18
CA VAL A 44 1.82 -4.75 -32.07
C VAL A 44 1.31 -3.42 -32.63
N SER A 45 1.30 -2.34 -31.85
CA SER A 45 0.96 -1.00 -32.36
C SER A 45 1.94 -0.57 -33.46
N GLN A 46 3.24 -0.76 -33.25
CA GLN A 46 4.25 -0.47 -34.26
C GLN A 46 4.07 -1.31 -35.53
N LEU A 47 3.80 -2.62 -35.39
CA LEU A 47 3.53 -3.52 -36.50
C LEU A 47 2.24 -3.13 -37.24
N ALA A 48 1.18 -2.79 -36.50
CA ALA A 48 -0.12 -2.40 -37.04
C ALA A 48 0.00 -1.09 -37.84
N GLN A 49 0.80 -0.13 -37.39
CA GLN A 49 1.07 1.11 -38.13
C GLN A 49 1.86 0.83 -39.43
N GLN A 50 2.85 -0.06 -39.39
CA GLN A 50 3.68 -0.40 -40.56
C GLN A 50 2.95 -1.22 -41.62
N HIS A 51 2.02 -2.08 -41.20
CA HIS A 51 1.34 -3.06 -42.06
C HIS A 51 -0.17 -2.86 -42.14
N ALA A 52 -0.70 -1.71 -41.73
CA ALA A 52 -2.13 -1.39 -41.73
C ALA A 52 -2.85 -1.75 -43.04
N THR A 53 -2.24 -1.37 -44.17
CA THR A 53 -2.79 -1.62 -45.51
C THR A 53 -2.76 -3.10 -45.88
N THR A 54 -1.72 -3.83 -45.47
CA THR A 54 -1.56 -5.27 -45.74
C THR A 54 -2.49 -6.12 -44.88
N LEU A 55 -2.76 -5.67 -43.66
CA LEU A 55 -3.64 -6.35 -42.70
C LEU A 55 -5.11 -5.94 -42.82
N HIS A 56 -5.44 -5.02 -43.73
CA HIS A 56 -6.78 -4.44 -43.89
C HIS A 56 -7.36 -3.92 -42.56
N LEU A 57 -6.51 -3.35 -41.70
CA LEU A 57 -6.96 -2.80 -40.43
C LEU A 57 -7.79 -1.54 -40.68
N THR A 58 -8.94 -1.47 -40.02
CA THR A 58 -9.75 -0.26 -40.08
C THR A 58 -9.07 0.86 -39.28
N PRO A 59 -9.23 2.14 -39.69
CA PRO A 59 -8.71 3.26 -38.92
C PRO A 59 -9.21 3.30 -37.47
N ALA A 60 -10.41 2.76 -37.20
CA ALA A 60 -10.96 2.65 -35.85
C ALA A 60 -10.10 1.74 -34.93
N VAL A 61 -9.68 0.58 -35.43
CA VAL A 61 -8.85 -0.36 -34.64
C VAL A 61 -7.48 0.24 -34.29
N LEU A 62 -6.90 1.02 -35.21
CA LEU A 62 -5.65 1.74 -34.94
C LEU A 62 -5.85 2.85 -33.90
N ALA A 63 -6.94 3.60 -34.02
CA ALA A 63 -7.27 4.66 -33.06
C ALA A 63 -7.51 4.10 -31.65
N ASP A 64 -8.21 2.96 -31.53
CA ASP A 64 -8.47 2.30 -30.25
C ASP A 64 -7.16 1.85 -29.57
N LEU A 65 -6.23 1.27 -30.35
CA LEU A 65 -4.91 0.87 -29.86
C LEU A 65 -4.08 2.07 -29.39
N ASP A 66 -4.01 3.13 -30.20
CA ASP A 66 -3.24 4.33 -29.87
C ASP A 66 -3.84 5.08 -28.66
N GLN A 67 -5.17 5.16 -28.57
CA GLN A 67 -5.86 5.76 -27.43
C GLN A 67 -5.64 4.95 -26.15
N GLY A 68 -5.73 3.62 -26.22
CA GLY A 68 -5.46 2.73 -25.09
C GLY A 68 -4.03 2.88 -24.58
N LEU A 69 -3.04 2.89 -25.49
CA LEU A 69 -1.63 3.10 -25.14
C LEU A 69 -1.37 4.49 -24.53
N ALA A 70 -2.00 5.53 -25.06
CA ALA A 70 -1.89 6.88 -24.52
C ALA A 70 -2.46 6.95 -23.09
N ALA A 71 -3.61 6.32 -22.85
CA ALA A 71 -4.22 6.26 -21.53
C ALA A 71 -3.31 5.54 -20.52
N VAL A 72 -2.74 4.38 -20.88
CA VAL A 72 -1.80 3.66 -20.00
C VAL A 72 -0.58 4.52 -19.66
N LYS A 73 0.04 5.16 -20.66
CA LYS A 73 1.22 6.04 -20.47
C LYS A 73 0.91 7.27 -19.61
N GLN A 74 -0.33 7.74 -19.62
CA GLN A 74 -0.78 8.83 -18.75
C GLN A 74 -1.03 8.35 -17.31
N LEU A 75 -1.61 7.16 -17.11
CA LEU A 75 -2.03 6.66 -15.81
C LEU A 75 -0.88 6.07 -14.99
N GLU A 76 0.06 5.37 -15.62
CA GLU A 76 1.15 4.66 -14.94
C GLU A 76 2.01 5.56 -14.00
N PRO A 77 2.43 6.78 -14.40
CA PRO A 77 3.17 7.66 -13.50
C PRO A 77 2.33 8.14 -12.30
N VAL A 78 1.03 8.35 -12.50
CA VAL A 78 0.10 8.80 -11.45
C VAL A 78 -0.13 7.68 -10.44
N GLU A 79 -0.31 6.44 -10.91
CA GLU A 79 -0.41 5.26 -10.07
C GLU A 79 0.84 5.10 -9.18
N LEU A 80 2.03 5.15 -9.79
CA LEU A 80 3.30 5.04 -9.06
C LEU A 80 3.48 6.16 -8.03
N LEU A 81 3.07 7.38 -8.37
CA LEU A 81 3.11 8.52 -7.45
C LEU A 81 2.18 8.29 -6.25
N LEU A 82 0.96 7.82 -6.49
CA LEU A 82 -0.02 7.54 -5.44
C LEU A 82 0.43 6.41 -4.53
N GLU A 83 1.05 5.35 -5.07
CA GLU A 83 1.61 4.27 -4.27
C GLU A 83 2.71 4.78 -3.34
N ARG A 84 3.65 5.56 -3.86
CA ARG A 84 4.74 6.16 -3.06
C ARG A 84 4.21 7.12 -2.01
N LEU A 85 3.19 7.91 -2.35
CA LEU A 85 2.54 8.81 -1.41
C LEU A 85 1.84 8.04 -0.30
N HIS A 86 1.11 6.98 -0.65
CA HIS A 86 0.48 6.09 0.32
C HIS A 86 1.51 5.49 1.28
N GLN A 87 2.60 4.93 0.75
CA GLN A 87 3.69 4.38 1.56
C GLN A 87 4.30 5.44 2.49
N SER A 88 4.55 6.65 1.99
CA SER A 88 5.06 7.76 2.81
C SER A 88 4.12 8.12 3.96
N ILE A 89 2.82 8.29 3.69
CA ILE A 89 1.81 8.59 4.71
C ILE A 89 1.72 7.46 5.73
N TYR A 90 1.75 6.21 5.26
CA TYR A 90 1.78 5.04 6.12
C TYR A 90 2.97 5.09 7.09
N HIS A 91 4.18 5.37 6.58
CA HIS A 91 5.38 5.49 7.41
C HIS A 91 5.33 6.68 8.37
N GLN A 92 4.81 7.84 7.96
CA GLN A 92 4.62 8.99 8.84
C GLN A 92 3.68 8.65 10.01
N ARG A 93 2.58 7.94 9.74
CA ARG A 93 1.66 7.46 10.77
C ARG A 93 2.34 6.49 11.74
N LEU A 94 3.16 5.58 11.23
CA LEU A 94 3.93 4.66 12.08
C LEU A 94 4.97 5.41 12.94
N GLN A 95 5.66 6.40 12.38
CA GLN A 95 6.59 7.24 13.13
C GLN A 95 5.88 8.02 14.24
N ALA A 96 4.70 8.60 13.96
CA ALA A 96 3.89 9.26 14.97
C ALA A 96 3.48 8.27 16.08
N THR A 97 3.08 7.06 15.71
CA THR A 97 2.73 5.99 16.66
C THR A 97 3.94 5.60 17.53
N SER A 98 5.14 5.51 16.95
CA SER A 98 6.39 5.24 17.67
C SER A 98 6.68 6.32 18.72
N ARG A 99 6.53 7.60 18.35
CA ARG A 99 6.70 8.73 19.30
C ARG A 99 5.68 8.68 20.43
N CYS A 100 4.43 8.32 20.15
CA CYS A 100 3.43 8.11 21.20
C CYS A 100 3.86 6.99 22.15
N MET A 101 4.39 5.88 21.62
CA MET A 101 4.89 4.76 22.43
C MET A 101 6.06 5.18 23.35
N GLU A 102 7.00 5.98 22.84
CA GLU A 102 8.08 6.58 23.66
C GLU A 102 7.54 7.45 24.79
N GLY A 103 6.50 8.24 24.51
CA GLY A 103 5.77 9.02 25.51
C GLY A 103 5.13 8.14 26.58
N LEU A 104 4.45 7.06 26.18
CA LEU A 104 3.85 6.10 27.11
C LEU A 104 4.90 5.44 28.01
N PHE A 105 6.07 5.06 27.47
CA PHE A 105 7.17 4.55 28.29
C PHE A 105 7.64 5.57 29.31
N SER A 106 7.79 6.83 28.90
CA SER A 106 8.21 7.92 29.79
C SER A 106 7.20 8.16 30.91
N VAL A 107 5.91 8.16 30.61
CA VAL A 107 4.82 8.24 31.60
C VAL A 107 4.87 7.07 32.58
N SER A 108 4.99 5.84 32.09
CA SER A 108 5.04 4.65 32.95
C SER A 108 6.26 4.63 33.88
N ARG A 109 7.41 5.13 33.39
CA ARG A 109 8.61 5.30 34.21
C ARG A 109 8.34 6.29 35.33
N ARG A 110 7.71 7.43 35.01
CA ARG A 110 7.40 8.45 36.01
C ARG A 110 6.40 7.96 37.07
N ILE A 111 5.39 7.19 36.66
CA ILE A 111 4.43 6.58 37.61
C ILE A 111 5.15 5.65 38.58
N ARG A 112 6.10 4.83 38.11
CA ARG A 112 6.91 3.97 38.99
C ARG A 112 7.77 4.76 39.96
N GLU A 113 8.33 5.89 39.54
CA GLU A 113 9.11 6.76 40.43
C GLU A 113 8.27 7.37 41.56
N PHE A 114 6.96 7.57 41.35
CA PHE A 114 6.02 8.20 42.30
C PHE A 114 5.13 7.21 43.04
N GLU A 115 5.27 5.91 42.77
CA GLU A 115 4.45 4.83 43.32
C GLU A 115 4.33 4.88 44.85
N ASN A 116 5.44 5.13 45.55
CA ASN A 116 5.46 5.15 47.02
C ASN A 116 4.80 6.39 47.61
N ALA A 117 4.79 7.51 46.87
CA ALA A 117 4.25 8.79 47.32
C ALA A 117 2.75 8.92 47.00
N CYS A 118 2.31 8.37 45.86
CA CYS A 118 0.93 8.44 45.38
C CYS A 118 0.50 7.07 44.81
N PRO A 119 0.14 6.09 45.64
CA PRO A 119 -0.18 4.73 45.20
C PRO A 119 -1.42 4.66 44.28
N GLU A 120 -2.39 5.56 44.47
CA GLU A 120 -3.62 5.66 43.67
C GLU A 120 -3.34 5.88 42.18
N ILE A 121 -2.29 6.63 41.83
CA ILE A 121 -1.89 6.89 40.44
C ILE A 121 -1.40 5.60 39.77
N LYS A 122 -0.71 4.75 40.52
CA LYS A 122 -0.26 3.45 40.01
C LYS A 122 -1.44 2.52 39.76
N GLU A 123 -2.39 2.46 40.68
CA GLU A 123 -3.59 1.63 40.52
C GLU A 123 -4.41 2.07 39.29
N GLN A 124 -4.61 3.38 39.12
CA GLN A 124 -5.31 3.93 37.95
C GLN A 124 -4.57 3.65 36.63
N ALA A 125 -3.24 3.60 36.65
CA ALA A 125 -2.42 3.33 35.48
C ALA A 125 -2.13 1.84 35.24
N GLN A 126 -2.75 0.92 35.98
CA GLN A 126 -2.49 -0.51 35.85
C GLN A 126 -2.69 -1.02 34.40
N TYR A 127 -3.69 -0.49 33.69
CA TYR A 127 -3.96 -0.81 32.28
C TYR A 127 -2.75 -0.56 31.36
N LEU A 128 -1.93 0.47 31.65
CA LEU A 128 -0.75 0.81 30.87
C LEU A 128 0.36 -0.22 31.08
N PHE A 129 0.53 -0.69 32.31
CA PHE A 129 1.50 -1.74 32.63
C PHE A 129 1.10 -3.09 32.05
N ASP A 130 -0.19 -3.42 32.09
CA ASP A 130 -0.73 -4.63 31.46
C ASP A 130 -0.56 -4.60 29.95
N PHE A 131 -0.85 -3.44 29.32
CA PHE A 131 -0.57 -3.22 27.91
C PHE A 131 0.90 -3.46 27.58
N PHE A 132 1.85 -2.90 28.34
CA PHE A 132 3.28 -3.15 28.09
C PHE A 132 3.71 -4.59 28.35
N LYS A 133 3.07 -5.31 29.28
CA LYS A 133 3.34 -6.73 29.49
C LYS A 133 2.91 -7.57 28.29
N ALA A 134 1.75 -7.26 27.70
CA ALA A 134 1.25 -7.93 26.50
C ALA A 134 2.00 -7.51 25.22
N PHE A 135 2.37 -6.24 25.13
CA PHE A 135 2.99 -5.65 23.94
C PHE A 135 4.52 -5.74 23.93
N ARG A 136 5.18 -6.20 25.01
CA ARG A 136 6.64 -6.28 25.09
C ARG A 136 7.18 -6.86 23.77
N PRO A 137 7.90 -6.07 22.95
CA PRO A 137 8.65 -6.62 21.85
C PRO A 137 9.79 -7.38 22.50
N GLY A 138 9.54 -8.66 22.81
CA GLY A 138 10.56 -9.53 23.37
C GLY A 138 11.69 -9.67 22.35
N PRO A 139 12.95 -9.84 22.80
CA PRO A 139 13.99 -10.36 21.93
C PRO A 139 13.45 -11.65 21.34
N GLY A 140 13.57 -11.82 20.01
CA GLY A 140 13.02 -12.95 19.28
C GLY A 140 13.18 -14.23 20.09
N LYS A 141 12.10 -15.03 20.17
CA LYS A 141 12.12 -16.38 20.75
C LYS A 141 13.45 -17.02 20.34
N LYS A 142 14.40 -17.12 21.27
CA LYS A 142 15.42 -18.15 21.16
C LYS A 142 14.62 -19.43 21.22
N GLU A 143 14.50 -20.11 20.08
CA GLU A 143 14.09 -21.50 20.04
C GLU A 143 14.83 -22.19 21.18
N LYS A 144 14.08 -22.71 22.15
CA LYS A 144 14.62 -23.76 23.00
C LYS A 144 14.96 -24.87 22.02
N SER A 145 16.25 -25.08 21.79
CA SER A 145 16.78 -26.29 21.18
C SER A 145 16.05 -27.46 21.84
N GLY A 146 15.17 -28.10 21.06
CA GLY A 146 14.46 -29.28 21.48
C GLY A 146 15.47 -30.33 21.90
N GLY A 147 15.23 -30.95 23.06
CA GLY A 147 15.90 -32.17 23.41
C GLY A 147 15.53 -33.23 22.38
N GLU A 148 16.49 -33.59 21.53
CA GLU A 148 16.42 -34.83 20.78
C GLU A 148 16.79 -35.98 21.70
N THR A 149 15.79 -36.82 21.91
CA THR A 149 15.90 -38.25 22.15
C THR A 149 16.75 -38.93 21.07
N GLY A 150 17.71 -39.75 21.49
CA GLY A 150 18.41 -40.78 20.71
C GLY A 150 19.52 -41.34 21.61
N GLY A 151 19.54 -42.59 22.06
CA GLY A 151 19.17 -43.80 21.33
C GLY A 151 20.44 -44.40 20.74
N GLU A 152 21.24 -45.06 21.57
CA GLU A 152 22.12 -46.20 21.26
C GLU A 152 22.48 -46.91 22.57
#